data_AF-A0A5M5ZLX7-F1
#
_entry.id   AF-A0A5M5ZLX7-F1
#
_cell.length_a   1.000
_cell.length_b   1.000
_cell.length_c   1.000
_cell.angle_alpha   90.00
_cell.angle_beta   90.00
_cell.angle_gamma   90.00
#
_symmetry.space_group_name_H-M   'P 1'
#
loop_
_entity.id
_entity.type
_entity.pdbx_description
1 polymer ?
#
loop_
_entity_poly.entity_id
_entity_poly.type
_entity_poly.pdbx_seq_one_letter_code
_entity_poly.pdbx_strand_id
1 'polypeptide(L)' 'YIVYSVEQAEGSVMLDELVLDKTKKYAVVMGNEVKGVQQEVIDHSHGCIEIPQYGTKHSLNVSVTAGIVIWDLFKKLR' A
#
# COMPACT_ATOMS: atom_id res chain seq x y z
N TYR A 1 8.85 13.01 2.46
CA TYR A 1 7.81 12.00 2.76
C TYR A 1 8.32 10.67 2.29
N ILE A 2 8.09 9.59 3.03
CA ILE A 2 8.25 8.22 2.52
C ILE A 2 6.97 7.89 1.75
N VAL A 3 7.11 7.53 0.48
CA VAL A 3 5.98 7.30 -0.42
C VAL A 3 5.90 5.80 -0.72
N TYR A 4 4.74 5.20 -0.48
CA TYR A 4 4.50 3.81 -0.84
C TYR A 4 3.40 3.73 -1.89
N SER A 5 3.58 2.87 -2.89
CA SER A 5 2.49 2.46 -3.77
C SER A 5 1.73 1.29 -3.12
N VAL A 6 0.40 1.33 -3.11
CA VAL A 6 -0.42 0.22 -2.65
C VAL A 6 -0.75 -0.63 -3.86
N GLU A 7 0.07 -1.65 -4.10
CA GLU A 7 0.00 -2.51 -5.27
C GLU A 7 0.63 -3.88 -4.99
N GLN A 8 0.11 -4.91 -5.66
CA GLN A 8 0.69 -6.25 -5.65
C GLN A 8 1.85 -6.30 -6.66
N ALA A 9 3.05 -6.03 -6.17
CA ALA A 9 4.26 -5.97 -6.96
C ALA A 9 5.37 -6.83 -6.35
N GLU A 10 6.31 -7.27 -7.19
CA GLU A 10 7.48 -8.00 -6.69
C GLU A 10 8.26 -7.14 -5.68
N GLY A 11 8.59 -7.73 -4.53
CA GLY A 11 9.25 -7.02 -3.44
C GLY A 11 8.34 -6.11 -2.62
N SER A 12 7.01 -6.22 -2.75
CA SER A 12 6.07 -5.57 -1.84
C SER A 12 6.30 -6.01 -0.39
N VAL A 13 6.12 -5.07 0.54
CA VAL A 13 6.08 -5.36 1.98
C VAL A 13 4.63 -5.62 2.35
N MET A 14 4.36 -6.72 3.06
CA MET A 14 3.01 -7.01 3.53
C MET A 14 2.56 -5.96 4.55
N LEU A 15 1.31 -5.50 4.44
CA LEU A 15 0.78 -4.40 5.25
C LEU A 15 0.85 -4.73 6.74
N ASP A 16 0.58 -5.98 7.15
CA ASP A 16 0.67 -6.41 8.55
C ASP A 16 2.11 -6.47 9.08
N GLU A 17 3.10 -6.68 8.21
CA GLU A 17 4.53 -6.69 8.54
C GLU A 17 5.19 -5.29 8.43
N LEU A 18 4.50 -4.31 7.84
CA LEU A 18 5.04 -2.97 7.64
C LEU A 18 5.37 -2.27 8.97
N VAL A 19 6.65 -1.96 9.17
CA VAL A 19 7.16 -1.19 10.31
C VAL A 19 7.27 0.29 9.94
N LEU A 20 6.69 1.16 10.76
CA LEU A 20 6.68 2.61 10.54
C LEU A 20 7.47 3.32 11.64
N ASP A 21 8.31 4.26 11.21
CA ASP A 21 8.95 5.25 12.07
C ASP A 21 8.00 6.44 12.31
N LYS A 22 7.60 6.64 13.57
CA LYS A 22 6.67 7.69 14.01
C LYS A 22 7.19 9.12 13.82
N THR A 23 8.49 9.30 13.61
CA THR A 23 9.09 10.63 13.38
C THR A 23 9.00 11.08 11.91
N LYS A 24 8.63 10.17 11.01
CA LYS A 24 8.57 10.42 9.57
C LYS A 24 7.14 10.67 9.10
N LYS A 25 7.03 11.27 7.90
CA LYS A 25 5.75 11.50 7.22
C LYS A 25 5.60 10.55 6.04
N TYR A 26 4.43 9.92 5.93
CA TYR A 26 4.13 8.93 4.91
C TYR A 26 3.07 9.46 3.93
N ALA A 27 3.18 9.04 2.68
CA ALA A 27 2.15 9.19 1.67
C ALA A 27 1.93 7.82 1.01
N VAL A 28 0.68 7.54 0.65
CA VAL A 28 0.32 6.31 -0.07
C VAL A 28 -0.29 6.68 -1.42
N VAL A 29 0.11 5.95 -2.46
CA VAL A 29 -0.47 6.06 -3.80
C VAL A 29 -1.36 4.85 -4.03
N MET A 30 -2.64 5.11 -4.29
CA MET A 30 -3.62 4.07 -4.59
C MET A 30 -3.68 3.83 -6.10
N GLY A 31 -3.82 2.56 -6.50
CA GLY A 31 -4.02 2.19 -7.89
C GLY A 31 -5.40 2.55 -8.43
N ASN A 32 -5.52 2.63 -9.76
CA ASN A 32 -6.80 2.70 -10.45
C ASN A 32 -7.46 1.31 -10.53
N GLU A 33 -8.79 1.23 -10.51
CA GLU A 33 -9.52 -0.05 -10.49
C GLU A 33 -9.19 -1.00 -11.66
N VAL A 34 -8.78 -0.44 -12.80
CA VAL A 34 -8.51 -1.21 -14.01
C VAL A 34 -7.02 -1.43 -14.23
N LYS A 35 -6.20 -0.41 -13.95
CA LYS A 35 -4.78 -0.40 -14.33
C LYS A 35 -3.82 -0.52 -13.14
N GLY A 36 -4.33 -0.57 -11.92
CA GLY A 36 -3.50 -0.53 -10.72
C GLY A 36 -2.70 0.77 -10.65
N VAL A 37 -1.54 0.71 -9.99
CA VAL A 37 -0.53 1.76 -10.00
C VAL A 37 0.37 1.57 -11.22
N GLN A 38 0.60 2.63 -12.00
CA GLN A 38 1.48 2.55 -13.17
C GLN A 38 2.94 2.29 -12.75
N GLN A 39 3.67 1.52 -13.56
CA GLN A 39 5.07 1.17 -13.27
C GLN A 39 5.95 2.41 -13.01
N GLU A 40 5.78 3.48 -13.80
CA GLU A 40 6.50 4.73 -13.59
C GLU A 40 6.27 5.31 -12.17
N VAL A 41 5.06 5.16 -11.61
CA VAL A 41 4.75 5.63 -10.25
C VAL A 41 5.34 4.72 -9.18
N ILE A 42 5.40 3.41 -9.44
CA ILE A 42 6.08 2.44 -8.58
C ILE A 42 7.58 2.76 -8.52
N ASP A 43 8.21 3.02 -9.67
CA ASP A 43 9.64 3.31 -9.79
C ASP A 43 10.04 4.60 -9.03
N HIS A 44 9.12 5.55 -8.88
CA HIS A 44 9.32 6.78 -8.10
C HIS A 44 8.90 6.65 -6.62
N SER A 45 8.32 5.52 -6.23
CA SER A 45 7.95 5.23 -4.84
C SER A 45 9.14 4.66 -4.07
N HIS A 46 9.11 4.78 -2.73
CA HIS A 46 10.12 4.19 -1.86
C HIS A 46 9.91 2.68 -1.66
N GLY A 47 8.75 2.16 -2.07
CA GLY A 47 8.41 0.74 -2.05
C GLY A 47 6.94 0.51 -2.38
N CYS A 48 6.54 -0.77 -2.40
CA CYS A 48 5.14 -1.18 -2.50
C CYS A 48 4.67 -1.80 -1.18
N ILE A 49 3.40 -1.57 -0.85
CA ILE A 49 2.70 -2.23 0.25
C ILE A 49 1.59 -3.09 -0.34
N GLU A 50 1.50 -4.34 0.12
CA GLU A 50 0.46 -5.28 -0.29
C GLU A 50 -0.38 -5.71 0.92
N ILE A 51 -1.70 -5.80 0.76
CA ILE A 51 -2.56 -6.38 1.79
C ILE A 51 -2.52 -7.91 1.62
N PRO A 52 -2.20 -8.69 2.67
CA PRO A 52 -2.32 -10.14 2.61
C PRO A 52 -3.74 -10.56 2.23
N GLN A 53 -3.87 -11.28 1.12
CA GLN A 53 -5.14 -11.76 0.61
C GLN A 53 -5.15 -13.29 0.59
N TYR A 54 -6.24 -13.88 1.09
CA TYR A 54 -6.51 -15.30 1.01
C TYR A 54 -7.74 -15.52 0.12
N GLY A 55 -7.68 -16.49 -0.79
CA GLY A 55 -8.79 -16.83 -1.69
C GLY A 55 -8.40 -16.73 -3.16
N THR A 56 -9.40 -16.63 -4.04
CA THR A 56 -9.22 -16.69 -5.51
C THR A 56 -9.41 -15.34 -6.21
N LYS A 57 -9.74 -14.28 -5.48
CA LYS A 57 -9.85 -12.94 -6.05
C LYS A 57 -8.46 -12.37 -6.29
N HIS A 58 -8.29 -11.73 -7.45
CA HIS A 58 -7.04 -11.06 -7.79
C HIS A 58 -6.77 -9.90 -6.84
N SER A 59 -7.76 -9.04 -6.58
CA SER A 59 -7.61 -7.87 -5.73
C SER A 59 -8.89 -7.49 -4.98
N LEU A 60 -8.72 -6.69 -3.93
CA LEU A 60 -9.81 -5.99 -3.23
C LEU A 60 -10.22 -4.74 -4.00
N ASN A 61 -11.41 -4.23 -3.69
CA ASN A 61 -11.86 -2.93 -4.19
C ASN A 61 -10.92 -1.81 -3.69
N VAL A 62 -10.60 -0.83 -4.55
CA VAL A 62 -9.66 0.25 -4.22
C VAL A 62 -10.08 1.06 -2.99
N SER A 63 -11.38 1.35 -2.82
CA SER A 63 -11.86 2.11 -1.68
C SER A 63 -11.76 1.33 -0.36
N VAL A 64 -12.03 0.03 -0.41
CA VAL A 64 -11.85 -0.88 0.75
C VAL A 64 -10.37 -0.99 1.10
N THR A 65 -9.51 -1.15 0.10
CA THR A 65 -8.06 -1.19 0.25
C THR A 65 -7.54 0.10 0.89
N ALA A 66 -7.98 1.27 0.41
CA ALA A 66 -7.62 2.56 0.99
C ALA A 66 -8.04 2.64 2.47
N GLY A 67 -9.26 2.22 2.81
CA GLY A 67 -9.75 2.19 4.18
C GLY A 67 -8.90 1.33 5.11
N ILE A 68 -8.53 0.11 4.66
CA ILE A 68 -7.68 -0.81 5.42
C ILE A 68 -6.29 -0.20 5.65
N VAL A 69 -5.64 0.29 4.58
CA VAL A 69 -4.30 0.88 4.65
C VAL A 69 -4.29 2.10 5.57
N ILE A 70 -5.21 3.04 5.39
CA ILE A 70 -5.27 4.26 6.21
C ILE A 70 -5.46 3.91 7.68
N TRP A 71 -6.35 2.97 7.99
CA TRP A 71 -6.58 2.55 9.37
C TRP A 71 -5.36 1.87 10.01
N ASP A 72 -4.67 1.00 9.28
CA ASP A 72 -3.47 0.33 9.79
C ASP A 72 -2.31 1.32 10.01
N LEU A 73 -2.07 2.22 9.06
CA LEU A 73 -1.09 3.30 9.22
C LEU A 73 -1.43 4.18 10.43
N PHE A 74 -2.71 4.54 10.62
CA PHE A 74 -3.15 5.29 11.81
C PHE A 74 -2.84 4.53 13.10
N LYS A 75 -3.16 3.23 13.17
CA LYS A 75 -2.88 2.40 14.36
C LYS A 75 -1.39 2.31 14.70
N LYS A 76 -0.52 2.25 13.68
CA LYS A 76 0.93 2.12 13.85
C LYS A 76 1.62 3.45 14.15
N LEU A 77 1.10 4.57 13.64
CA LEU A 77 1.68 5.90 13.83
C LEU A 77 1.21 6.61 15.10
N ARG A 78 0.00 6.29 15.58
CA ARG A 78 -0.48 6.74 16.89
C ARG A 78 0.30 6.06 18.01
#